data_AF-A0A945F3G4-F1
#
_entry.id   AF-A0A945F3G4-F1
#
_cell.length_a   1.000
_cell.length_b   1.000
_cell.length_c   1.000
_cell.angle_alpha   90.00
_cell.angle_beta   90.00
_cell.angle_gamma   90.00
#
_symmetry.space_group_name_H-M   'P 1'
#
loop_
_entity.id
_entity.type
_entity.pdbx_description
1 polymer ?
#
loop_
_entity_poly.entity_id
_entity_poly.type
_entity_poly.pdbx_seq_one_letter_code
_entity_poly.pdbx_strand_id
1 'polypeptide(L)'
;LKYDDVTNRQLRAVVGQVKLMEIYSGLFKEHGVTVAQMLATRQDFENRNHFLNTKNCIQSLFNEDIIPIMNENDFVCIDELMFTDNDELAGIVSKMLFADVFLILSSIDGVYDEKGVVIPEFDFDQEIPENIITEDKSSFGKGGMETKFKMAQEVARHGTGVYIANSSAKDVVVRVLNGEHIGSYFRPKKKSD
;
A
#
# COMPACT_ATOMS: atom_id res chain seq x y z
N LEU A 1 31.85 -17.07 3.38
CA LEU A 1 30.82 -16.89 4.41
C LEU A 1 29.48 -16.81 3.69
N LYS A 2 28.65 -17.86 3.76
CA LYS A 2 27.28 -17.80 3.23
C LYS A 2 26.41 -17.30 4.38
N TYR A 3 25.93 -16.07 4.28
CA TYR A 3 24.90 -15.56 5.19
C TYR A 3 23.65 -16.45 5.10
N ASP A 4 22.87 -16.53 6.18
CA ASP A 4 21.54 -17.15 6.12
C ASP A 4 20.60 -16.36 5.18
N ASP A 5 19.46 -16.97 4.85
CA ASP A 5 18.55 -16.41 3.85
C ASP A 5 17.96 -15.05 4.28
N VAL A 6 17.68 -14.91 5.58
CA VAL A 6 17.18 -13.66 6.20
C VAL A 6 18.21 -12.55 6.07
N THR A 7 19.45 -12.80 6.47
CA THR A 7 20.53 -11.81 6.39
C THR A 7 20.82 -11.40 4.94
N ASN A 8 20.76 -12.34 3.98
CA ASN A 8 20.91 -12.01 2.57
C ASN A 8 19.78 -11.12 2.05
N ARG A 9 18.53 -11.38 2.47
CA ARG A 9 17.38 -10.56 2.12
C ARG A 9 17.51 -9.15 2.67
N GLN A 10 17.81 -9.01 3.97
CA GLN A 10 18.01 -7.71 4.61
C GLN A 10 19.14 -6.92 3.95
N LEU A 11 20.27 -7.57 3.66
CA LEU A 11 21.39 -6.94 2.95
C LEU A 11 20.95 -6.35 1.60
N ARG A 12 20.18 -7.10 0.82
CA ARG A 12 19.64 -6.63 -0.47
C ARG A 12 18.65 -5.49 -0.29
N ALA A 13 17.76 -5.58 0.70
CA ALA A 13 16.77 -4.56 0.99
C ALA A 13 17.43 -3.23 1.37
N VAL A 14 18.43 -3.25 2.27
CA VAL A 14 19.14 -2.05 2.71
C VAL A 14 19.92 -1.38 1.58
N VAL A 15 20.62 -2.16 0.76
CA VAL A 15 21.33 -1.63 -0.42
C VAL A 15 20.34 -1.11 -1.46
N GLY A 16 19.25 -1.85 -1.71
CA GLY A 16 18.21 -1.48 -2.67
C GLY A 16 17.45 -0.21 -2.26
N GLN A 17 17.25 0.02 -0.96
CA GLN A 17 16.52 1.17 -0.44
C GLN A 17 17.19 2.50 -0.81
N VAL A 18 18.53 2.56 -0.78
CA VAL A 18 19.27 3.75 -1.22
C VAL A 18 18.98 4.03 -2.69
N LYS A 19 19.03 2.99 -3.54
CA LYS A 19 18.78 3.14 -4.98
C LYS A 19 17.33 3.51 -5.28
N LEU A 20 16.38 2.94 -4.55
CA LEU A 20 14.96 3.25 -4.65
C LEU A 20 14.71 4.75 -4.42
N MET A 21 15.28 5.30 -3.34
CA MET A 21 15.12 6.71 -3.02
C MET A 21 15.85 7.64 -3.99
N GLU A 22 17.01 7.23 -4.53
CA GLU A 22 17.68 7.97 -5.59
C GLU A 22 16.78 8.11 -6.82
N ILE A 23 16.11 7.02 -7.23
CA ILE A 23 15.19 7.02 -8.38
C ILE A 23 13.98 7.92 -8.10
N TYR A 24 13.31 7.75 -6.96
CA TYR A 24 12.16 8.61 -6.62
C TYR A 24 12.53 10.08 -6.56
N SER A 25 13.63 10.42 -5.87
CA SER A 25 14.11 11.80 -5.78
C SER A 25 14.43 12.38 -7.16
N GLY A 26 15.08 11.62 -8.04
CA GLY A 26 15.34 12.04 -9.41
C GLY A 26 14.07 12.33 -10.20
N LEU A 27 13.12 11.40 -10.21
CA LEU A 27 11.86 11.52 -10.96
C LEU A 27 11.00 12.70 -10.45
N PHE A 28 10.84 12.84 -9.14
CA PHE A 28 10.04 13.94 -8.58
C PHE A 28 10.72 15.31 -8.73
N LYS A 29 12.06 15.36 -8.73
CA LYS A 29 12.82 16.59 -8.94
C LYS A 29 12.60 17.18 -10.33
N GLU A 30 12.38 16.36 -11.36
CA GLU A 30 12.02 16.84 -12.71
C GLU A 30 10.71 17.66 -12.71
N HIS A 31 9.85 17.44 -11.71
CA HIS A 31 8.60 18.16 -11.49
C HIS A 31 8.68 19.22 -10.38
N GLY A 32 9.87 19.49 -9.83
CA GLY A 32 10.06 20.45 -8.75
C GLY A 32 9.50 20.00 -7.39
N VAL A 33 9.20 18.71 -7.24
CA VAL A 33 8.63 18.13 -6.02
C VAL A 33 9.73 17.53 -5.16
N THR A 34 9.71 17.83 -3.87
CA THR A 34 10.63 17.23 -2.89
C THR A 34 10.00 15.97 -2.30
N VAL A 35 10.82 14.92 -2.12
CA VAL A 35 10.41 13.69 -1.44
C VAL A 35 11.15 13.52 -0.12
N ALA A 36 10.50 12.90 0.87
CA ALA A 36 11.11 12.51 2.14
C ALA A 36 11.00 11.01 2.35
N GLN A 37 12.11 10.38 2.70
CA GLN A 37 12.13 8.96 3.05
C GLN A 37 11.57 8.74 4.45
N MET A 38 10.69 7.75 4.59
CA MET A 38 10.24 7.23 5.88
C MET A 38 10.39 5.71 5.90
N LEU A 39 10.99 5.17 6.96
CA LEU A 39 11.09 3.72 7.17
C LEU A 39 10.31 3.37 8.43
N ALA A 40 9.46 2.36 8.34
CA ALA A 40 8.58 1.99 9.43
C ALA A 40 8.65 0.49 9.74
N THR A 41 8.49 0.17 11.03
CA THR A 41 8.26 -1.18 11.53
C THR A 41 6.81 -1.31 11.96
N ARG A 42 6.32 -2.54 12.13
CA ARG A 42 4.97 -2.78 12.66
C ARG A 42 4.75 -2.11 14.03
N GLN A 43 5.77 -2.18 14.87
CA GLN A 43 5.74 -1.67 16.25
C GLN A 43 5.52 -0.16 16.33
N ASP A 44 5.94 0.60 15.32
CA ASP A 44 5.75 2.05 15.24
C ASP A 44 4.26 2.45 15.23
N PHE A 45 3.36 1.53 14.84
CA PHE A 45 1.92 1.76 14.79
C PHE A 45 1.15 1.12 15.95
N GLU A 46 1.77 0.24 16.74
CA GLU A 46 1.15 -0.40 17.90
C GLU A 46 1.19 0.49 19.16
N ASN A 47 2.22 1.31 19.28
CA ASN A 47 2.35 2.26 20.39
C ASN A 47 1.71 3.62 20.03
N ARG A 48 0.79 4.11 20.87
CA ARG A 48 0.07 5.38 20.66
C ARG A 48 1.00 6.58 20.45
N ASN A 49 2.11 6.67 21.18
CA ASN A 49 3.02 7.80 21.05
C ASN A 49 3.78 7.76 19.71
N HIS A 50 4.25 6.58 19.32
CA HIS A 50 4.90 6.39 18.01
C HIS A 50 3.91 6.66 16.87
N PHE A 51 2.68 6.15 16.98
CA PHE A 51 1.61 6.39 16.01
C PHE A 51 1.33 7.89 15.83
N LEU A 52 1.14 8.64 16.92
CA LEU A 52 0.89 10.08 16.85
C LEU A 52 2.10 10.85 16.31
N ASN A 53 3.31 10.45 16.70
CA ASN A 53 4.53 11.05 16.18
C ASN A 53 4.66 10.86 14.66
N THR A 54 4.43 9.64 14.16
CA THR A 54 4.43 9.34 12.72
C THR A 54 3.37 10.14 11.98
N LYS A 55 2.15 10.20 12.52
CA LYS A 55 1.06 11.02 11.96
C LYS A 55 1.46 12.49 11.85
N ASN A 56 1.95 13.09 12.93
CA ASN A 56 2.35 14.49 12.96
C ASN A 56 3.49 14.77 11.98
N CYS A 57 4.46 13.85 11.87
CA CYS A 57 5.56 13.97 10.91
C CYS A 57 5.05 14.02 9.46
N ILE A 58 4.16 13.10 9.08
CA ILE A 58 3.56 13.08 7.74
C ILE A 58 2.78 14.37 7.48
N GLN A 59 1.98 14.84 8.45
CA GLN A 59 1.24 16.08 8.32
C GLN A 59 2.16 17.30 8.13
N SER A 60 3.27 17.36 8.85
CA SER A 60 4.28 18.41 8.65
C SER A 60 4.93 18.35 7.28
N LEU A 61 5.20 17.17 6.73
CA LEU A 61 5.72 17.04 5.36
C LEU A 61 4.72 17.59 4.33
N PHE A 62 3.43 17.28 4.47
CA PHE A 62 2.40 17.82 3.59
C PHE A 62 2.28 19.34 3.67
N ASN A 63 2.45 19.94 4.86
CA ASN A 63 2.41 21.40 5.03
C ASN A 63 3.57 22.12 4.33
N GLU A 64 4.64 21.40 4.02
CA GLU A 64 5.83 21.91 3.32
C GLU A 64 5.87 21.46 1.85
N ASP A 65 4.76 20.95 1.31
CA ASP A 65 4.64 20.42 -0.06
C ASP A 65 5.65 19.28 -0.36
N ILE A 66 5.99 18.48 0.66
CA ILE A 66 6.91 17.33 0.55
C ILE A 66 6.11 16.03 0.49
N ILE A 67 6.42 15.17 -0.50
CA ILE A 67 5.80 13.85 -0.64
C ILE A 67 6.56 12.81 0.20
N PRO A 68 5.93 12.18 1.20
CA PRO A 68 6.52 11.07 1.94
C PRO A 68 6.55 9.80 1.07
N ILE A 69 7.72 9.16 1.00
CA ILE A 69 7.91 7.83 0.43
C ILE A 69 8.21 6.88 1.58
N MET A 70 7.24 6.05 1.93
CA MET A 70 7.33 5.14 3.07
C MET A 70 7.58 3.70 2.63
N ASN A 71 8.47 2.99 3.33
CA ASN A 71 8.72 1.56 3.14
C ASN A 71 8.94 0.84 4.47
N GLU A 72 8.85 -0.49 4.47
CA GLU A 72 9.23 -1.32 5.62
C GLU A 72 10.72 -1.13 5.97
N ASN A 73 11.04 -1.09 7.26
CA ASN A 73 12.43 -1.00 7.74
C ASN A 73 13.05 -2.40 7.90
N ASP A 74 13.39 -3.03 6.77
CA ASP A 74 13.98 -4.39 6.75
C ASP A 74 15.29 -4.51 7.55
N PHE A 75 16.00 -3.42 7.85
CA PHE A 75 17.25 -3.45 8.60
C PHE A 75 17.07 -3.85 10.07
N VAL A 76 15.97 -3.42 10.69
CA VAL A 76 15.72 -3.60 12.14
C VAL A 76 14.56 -4.54 12.42
N CYS A 77 13.73 -4.86 11.43
CA CYS A 77 12.65 -5.83 11.58
C CYS A 77 13.20 -7.24 11.79
N ILE A 78 12.78 -7.88 12.88
CA ILE A 78 12.85 -9.33 13.05
C ILE A 78 11.64 -9.98 12.37
N ASP A 79 11.79 -11.22 11.90
CA ASP A 79 10.78 -11.86 11.04
C ASP A 79 9.36 -11.88 11.65
N GLU A 80 9.28 -12.06 12.97
CA GLU A 80 8.02 -12.13 13.74
C GLU A 80 7.27 -10.78 13.82
N LEU A 81 7.96 -9.67 13.53
CA LEU A 81 7.44 -8.30 13.63
C LEU A 81 7.35 -7.60 12.27
N MET A 82 7.59 -8.32 11.17
CA MET A 82 7.43 -7.79 9.83
C MET A 82 5.96 -7.55 9.49
N PHE A 83 5.74 -6.62 8.56
CA PHE A 83 4.46 -6.56 7.86
C PHE A 83 4.27 -7.82 7.01
N THR A 84 3.02 -8.24 6.88
CA THR A 84 2.68 -9.32 5.94
C THR A 84 2.98 -8.92 4.50
N ASP A 85 2.73 -7.66 4.12
CA ASP A 85 3.19 -7.00 2.90
C ASP A 85 3.07 -5.47 3.08
N ASN A 86 3.60 -4.69 2.14
CA ASN A 86 3.44 -3.23 2.12
C ASN A 86 1.98 -2.79 1.96
N ASP A 87 1.07 -3.67 1.53
CA ASP A 87 -0.37 -3.44 1.55
C ASP A 87 -0.88 -3.14 2.98
N GLU A 88 -0.35 -3.86 3.98
CA GLU A 88 -0.71 -3.66 5.39
C GLU A 88 -0.19 -2.33 5.92
N LEU A 89 1.08 -2.01 5.64
CA LEU A 89 1.67 -0.71 5.99
C LEU A 89 0.86 0.44 5.37
N ALA A 90 0.59 0.37 4.07
CA ALA A 90 -0.15 1.40 3.36
C ALA A 90 -1.60 1.52 3.87
N GLY A 91 -2.25 0.40 4.20
CA GLY A 91 -3.60 0.41 4.79
C GLY A 91 -3.63 1.04 6.19
N ILE A 92 -2.64 0.77 7.04
CA ILE A 92 -2.52 1.44 8.35
C ILE A 92 -2.32 2.94 8.18
N VAL A 93 -1.42 3.36 7.28
CA VAL A 93 -1.15 4.78 7.01
C VAL A 93 -2.39 5.48 6.47
N SER A 94 -3.09 4.86 5.53
CA SER A 94 -4.34 5.38 4.97
C SER A 94 -5.39 5.66 6.06
N LYS A 95 -5.60 4.68 6.95
CA LYS A 95 -6.52 4.84 8.10
C LYS A 95 -6.05 5.93 9.07
N MET A 96 -4.75 5.98 9.37
CA MET A 96 -4.15 6.96 10.28
C MET A 96 -4.36 8.40 9.81
N LEU A 97 -4.26 8.61 8.50
CA LEU A 97 -4.41 9.91 7.84
C LEU A 97 -5.86 10.25 7.49
N PHE A 98 -6.80 9.32 7.65
CA PHE A 98 -8.17 9.44 7.14
C PHE A 98 -8.19 9.79 5.65
N ALA A 99 -7.39 9.08 4.85
CA ALA A 99 -7.32 9.32 3.41
C ALA A 99 -8.69 9.10 2.74
N ASP A 100 -9.03 9.93 1.75
CA ASP A 100 -10.26 9.77 0.97
C ASP A 100 -10.16 8.55 0.03
N VAL A 101 -8.96 8.33 -0.52
CA VAL A 101 -8.66 7.25 -1.46
C VAL A 101 -7.40 6.49 -1.04
N PHE A 102 -7.48 5.16 -1.08
CA PHE A 102 -6.34 4.25 -1.01
C PHE A 102 -6.23 3.48 -2.34
N LEU A 103 -5.13 3.67 -3.07
CA LEU A 103 -4.91 3.04 -4.37
C LEU A 103 -3.78 2.00 -4.28
N ILE A 104 -4.13 0.74 -4.52
CA ILE A 104 -3.19 -0.38 -4.64
C ILE A 104 -2.93 -0.61 -6.14
N LEU A 105 -1.71 -0.30 -6.57
CA LEU A 105 -1.25 -0.56 -7.94
C LEU A 105 -0.58 -1.93 -8.01
N SER A 106 -1.14 -2.82 -8.85
CA SER A 106 -0.69 -4.21 -9.00
C SER A 106 -0.32 -4.55 -10.44
N SER A 107 0.15 -5.77 -10.71
CA SER A 107 0.41 -6.28 -12.06
C SER A 107 -0.86 -6.78 -12.78
N ILE A 108 -1.93 -6.97 -12.01
CA ILE A 108 -3.24 -7.47 -12.44
C ILE A 108 -4.25 -6.33 -12.56
N ASP A 109 -5.34 -6.55 -13.29
CA ASP A 109 -6.32 -5.49 -13.56
C ASP A 109 -7.27 -5.19 -12.40
N GLY A 110 -7.47 -6.16 -11.51
CA GLY A 110 -8.35 -6.04 -10.34
C GLY A 110 -8.60 -7.41 -9.72
N VAL A 111 -9.70 -7.52 -8.98
CA VAL A 111 -10.19 -8.79 -8.43
C VAL A 111 -11.02 -9.49 -9.50
N TYR A 112 -10.65 -10.72 -9.88
CA TYR A 112 -11.37 -11.48 -10.90
C TYR A 112 -12.44 -12.40 -10.28
N ASP A 113 -13.56 -12.53 -10.98
CA ASP A 113 -14.55 -13.59 -10.73
C ASP A 113 -14.07 -14.94 -11.27
N GLU A 114 -14.86 -15.99 -11.03
CA GLU A 114 -14.62 -17.37 -11.52
C GLU A 114 -14.44 -17.49 -13.03
N LYS A 115 -14.89 -16.50 -13.81
CA LYS A 115 -14.85 -16.49 -15.27
C LYS A 115 -13.64 -15.70 -15.80
N GLY A 116 -12.78 -15.19 -14.92
CA GLY A 116 -11.65 -14.35 -15.29
C GLY A 116 -12.07 -12.93 -15.70
N VAL A 117 -13.21 -12.44 -15.23
CA VAL A 117 -13.68 -11.07 -15.46
C VAL A 117 -13.44 -10.23 -14.22
N VAL A 118 -12.89 -9.03 -14.38
CA VAL A 118 -12.68 -8.10 -13.26
C VAL A 118 -14.02 -7.69 -12.67
N ILE A 119 -14.18 -7.88 -11.37
CA ILE A 119 -15.32 -7.39 -10.60
C ILE A 119 -15.09 -5.89 -10.35
N PRO A 120 -15.94 -5.01 -10.88
CA PRO A 120 -15.67 -3.57 -10.87
C PRO A 120 -15.83 -2.96 -9.48
N GLU A 121 -16.63 -3.58 -8.62
CA GLU A 121 -17.05 -2.95 -7.37
C GLU A 121 -17.41 -3.96 -6.28
N PHE A 122 -17.10 -3.59 -5.03
CA PHE A 122 -17.39 -4.31 -3.81
C PHE A 122 -17.96 -3.35 -2.76
N ASP A 123 -18.95 -3.81 -1.99
CA ASP A 123 -19.35 -3.11 -0.77
C ASP A 123 -18.36 -3.40 0.38
N PHE A 124 -18.20 -2.47 1.33
CA PHE A 124 -17.22 -2.58 2.43
C PHE A 124 -17.41 -3.83 3.31
N ASP A 125 -18.60 -4.41 3.36
CA ASP A 125 -18.94 -5.58 4.17
C ASP A 125 -19.17 -6.85 3.34
N GLN A 126 -18.97 -6.79 2.02
CA GLN A 126 -19.18 -7.94 1.13
C GLN A 126 -18.25 -9.11 1.49
N GLU A 127 -18.82 -10.30 1.71
CA GLU A 127 -18.00 -11.49 1.95
C GLU A 127 -17.02 -11.72 0.80
N ILE A 128 -15.82 -12.23 1.14
CA ILE A 128 -14.83 -12.62 0.15
C ILE A 128 -15.49 -13.70 -0.72
N PRO A 129 -15.67 -13.48 -2.04
CA PRO A 129 -16.17 -14.52 -2.92
C PRO A 129 -15.31 -15.77 -2.77
N GLU A 130 -15.95 -16.93 -2.58
CA GLU A 130 -15.26 -18.22 -2.33
C GLU A 130 -14.23 -18.56 -3.42
N ASN A 131 -14.40 -18.00 -4.62
CA ASN A 131 -13.62 -18.30 -5.80
C ASN A 131 -13.00 -17.04 -6.45
N ILE A 132 -12.50 -16.08 -5.67
CA ILE A 132 -11.61 -15.05 -6.25
C ILE A 132 -10.44 -15.78 -6.92
N ILE A 133 -10.24 -15.54 -8.22
CA ILE A 133 -9.06 -16.06 -8.92
C ILE A 133 -7.84 -15.34 -8.36
N THR A 134 -7.13 -16.04 -7.49
CA THR A 134 -5.80 -15.66 -7.04
C THR A 134 -4.83 -16.11 -8.13
N GLU A 135 -4.75 -15.38 -9.24
CA GLU A 135 -3.65 -15.62 -10.18
C GLU A 135 -2.34 -15.58 -9.40
N ASP A 136 -1.50 -16.56 -9.74
CA ASP A 136 -0.27 -17.00 -9.10
C ASP A 136 0.33 -16.04 -8.08
N LYS A 137 0.70 -16.59 -6.90
CA LYS A 137 1.64 -15.95 -5.97
C LYS A 137 2.81 -15.41 -6.80
N SER A 138 2.79 -14.11 -7.10
CA SER A 138 3.89 -13.50 -7.83
C SER A 138 5.16 -13.86 -7.07
N SER A 139 6.12 -14.45 -7.76
CA SER A 139 7.30 -15.10 -7.15
C SER A 139 8.19 -14.15 -6.32
N PHE A 140 7.85 -12.86 -6.27
CA PHE A 140 8.57 -11.79 -5.60
C PHE A 140 7.79 -11.10 -4.46
N GLY A 141 6.48 -11.32 -4.31
CA GLY A 141 5.65 -10.65 -3.28
C GLY A 141 5.40 -11.50 -2.03
N LYS A 142 5.36 -10.87 -0.84
CA LYS A 142 4.97 -11.55 0.41
C LYS A 142 3.44 -11.77 0.49
N GLY A 143 2.62 -10.96 -0.19
CA GLY A 143 1.14 -11.00 -0.13
C GLY A 143 0.45 -11.38 -1.45
N GLY A 144 -0.61 -12.19 -1.35
CA GLY A 144 -1.46 -12.58 -2.48
C GLY A 144 -2.71 -11.71 -2.66
N MET A 145 -3.53 -12.04 -3.66
CA MET A 145 -4.81 -11.36 -3.92
C MET A 145 -5.75 -11.38 -2.69
N GLU A 146 -5.81 -12.50 -1.97
CA GLU A 146 -6.64 -12.61 -0.76
C GLU A 146 -6.23 -11.59 0.32
N THR A 147 -4.93 -11.37 0.51
CA THR A 147 -4.42 -10.37 1.47
C THR A 147 -4.79 -8.95 1.03
N LYS A 148 -4.65 -8.64 -0.27
CA LYS A 148 -5.05 -7.35 -0.85
C LYS A 148 -6.54 -7.10 -0.68
N PHE A 149 -7.36 -8.11 -0.95
CA PHE A 149 -8.82 -8.02 -0.77
C PHE A 149 -9.19 -7.74 0.69
N LYS A 150 -8.64 -8.52 1.63
CA LYS A 150 -8.90 -8.33 3.07
C LYS A 150 -8.50 -6.94 3.53
N MET A 151 -7.33 -6.47 3.11
CA MET A 151 -6.83 -5.13 3.46
C MET A 151 -7.70 -4.03 2.85
N ALA A 152 -8.06 -4.15 1.57
CA ALA A 152 -8.93 -3.19 0.90
C ALA A 152 -10.30 -3.11 1.58
N GLN A 153 -10.86 -4.25 1.94
CA GLN A 153 -12.12 -4.31 2.67
C GLN A 153 -12.01 -3.68 4.07
N GLU A 154 -10.94 -3.98 4.81
CA GLU A 154 -10.70 -3.40 6.13
C GLU A 154 -10.58 -1.87 6.06
N VAL A 155 -9.83 -1.34 5.11
CA VAL A 155 -9.67 0.10 4.91
C VAL A 155 -11.00 0.75 4.48
N ALA A 156 -11.76 0.09 3.58
CA ALA A 156 -13.10 0.53 3.19
C ALA A 156 -14.09 0.60 4.37
N ARG A 157 -14.05 -0.37 5.28
CA ARG A 157 -14.85 -0.35 6.52
C ARG A 157 -14.54 0.85 7.42
N HIS A 158 -13.33 1.40 7.34
CA HIS A 158 -12.91 2.59 8.08
C HIS A 158 -13.26 3.92 7.37
N GLY A 159 -13.90 3.85 6.19
CA GLY A 159 -14.43 5.02 5.49
C GLY A 159 -13.53 5.58 4.39
N THR A 160 -12.50 4.86 3.97
CA THR A 160 -11.64 5.24 2.83
C THR A 160 -12.03 4.45 1.57
N GLY A 161 -12.24 5.11 0.43
CA GLY A 161 -12.48 4.39 -0.82
C GLY A 161 -11.22 3.68 -1.30
N VAL A 162 -11.29 2.39 -1.62
CA VAL A 162 -10.10 1.62 -2.02
C VAL A 162 -10.18 1.17 -3.46
N TYR A 163 -9.10 1.32 -4.22
CA TYR A 163 -8.97 0.83 -5.59
C TYR A 163 -7.85 -0.20 -5.67
N ILE A 164 -8.11 -1.31 -6.38
CA ILE A 164 -7.08 -2.25 -6.84
C ILE A 164 -7.07 -2.16 -8.36
N ALA A 165 -5.96 -1.70 -8.94
CA ALA A 165 -5.86 -1.46 -10.38
C ALA A 165 -4.48 -1.83 -10.93
N ASN A 166 -4.42 -2.05 -12.26
CA ASN A 166 -3.16 -2.33 -12.93
C ASN A 166 -2.26 -1.09 -12.95
N SER A 167 -1.04 -1.24 -12.44
CA SER A 167 0.04 -0.25 -12.49
C SER A 167 0.42 0.19 -13.91
N SER A 168 0.24 -0.69 -14.91
CA SER A 168 0.54 -0.42 -16.31
C SER A 168 -0.61 0.29 -17.05
N ALA A 169 -1.78 0.43 -16.41
CA ALA A 169 -2.89 1.15 -17.01
C ALA A 169 -2.53 2.63 -17.16
N LYS A 170 -2.74 3.16 -18.38
CA LYS A 170 -2.41 4.55 -18.71
C LYS A 170 -3.15 5.52 -17.78
N ASP A 171 -2.39 6.46 -17.23
CA ASP A 171 -2.85 7.55 -16.36
C ASP A 171 -3.70 7.07 -15.16
N VAL A 172 -3.49 5.83 -14.69
CA VAL A 172 -4.35 5.18 -13.69
C VAL A 172 -4.57 6.02 -12.42
N VAL A 173 -3.52 6.66 -11.90
CA VAL A 173 -3.62 7.52 -10.70
C VAL A 173 -4.55 8.71 -10.97
N VAL A 174 -4.33 9.42 -12.09
CA VAL A 174 -5.13 10.61 -12.45
C VAL A 174 -6.59 10.23 -12.68
N ARG A 175 -6.83 9.12 -13.38
CA ARG A 175 -8.18 8.67 -13.71
C ARG A 175 -8.95 8.22 -12.46
N VAL A 176 -8.30 7.50 -11.54
CA VAL A 176 -8.89 7.14 -10.23
C VAL A 176 -9.24 8.39 -9.44
N LEU A 177 -8.34 9.39 -9.38
CA LEU A 177 -8.61 10.66 -8.69
C LEU A 177 -9.74 11.48 -9.33
N ASN A 178 -10.00 11.30 -10.62
CA ASN A 178 -11.14 11.88 -11.32
C ASN A 178 -12.46 11.08 -11.13
N GLY A 179 -12.44 10.02 -10.31
CA GLY A 179 -13.61 9.20 -10.01
C GLY A 179 -13.92 8.12 -11.05
N GLU A 180 -13.00 7.82 -11.97
CA GLU A 180 -13.19 6.69 -12.89
C GLU A 180 -13.07 5.35 -12.14
N HIS A 181 -14.03 4.46 -12.36
CA HIS A 181 -13.99 3.09 -11.83
C HIS A 181 -13.06 2.23 -12.69
N ILE A 182 -11.77 2.18 -12.30
CA ILE A 182 -10.75 1.35 -12.93
C ILE A 182 -10.37 0.21 -12.00
N GLY A 183 -10.32 -1.00 -12.56
CA GLY A 183 -10.05 -2.22 -11.80
C GLY A 183 -11.20 -2.53 -10.85
N SER A 184 -10.89 -2.76 -9.58
CA SER A 184 -11.87 -3.06 -8.54
C SER A 184 -11.92 -1.95 -7.50
N TYR A 185 -13.11 -1.40 -7.29
CA TYR A 185 -13.37 -0.36 -6.30
C TYR A 185 -14.12 -0.92 -5.08
N PHE A 186 -13.63 -0.62 -3.87
CA PHE A 186 -14.29 -0.95 -2.61
C PHE A 186 -14.95 0.31 -2.07
N ARG A 187 -16.28 0.33 -2.06
CA ARG A 187 -17.06 1.45 -1.53
C ARG A 187 -16.77 1.64 -0.05
N PRO A 188 -16.44 2.86 0.41
CA PRO A 188 -16.23 3.11 1.82
C PRO A 188 -17.54 2.99 2.60
N LYS A 189 -17.45 2.53 3.85
CA LYS A 189 -18.54 2.68 4.80
C LYS A 189 -18.87 4.16 4.96
N LYS A 190 -20.10 4.55 4.65
CA LYS A 190 -20.57 5.92 4.91
C LYS A 190 -20.38 6.23 6.39
N LYS A 191 -19.80 7.38 6.69
CA LYS A 191 -19.83 7.92 8.06
C LYS A 191 -21.31 8.08 8.42
N SER A 192 -21.74 7.43 9.49
CA SER A 192 -23.03 7.74 10.10
C SER A 192 -22.95 9.21 10.54
N ASP A 193 -23.88 10.04 10.08
CA ASP A 193 -24.10 11.38 10.63
C ASP A 193 -24.44 11.31 12.12
#